data_AF-A0A7C4FUT4-F1
#
_entry.id   AF-A0A7C4FUT4-F1
#
_cell.length_a   1.000
_cell.length_b   1.000
_cell.length_c   1.000
_cell.angle_alpha   90.00
_cell.angle_beta   90.00
_cell.angle_gamma   90.00
#
_symmetry.space_group_name_H-M   'P 1'
#
loop_
_entity.id
_entity.type
_entity.pdbx_description
1 polymer ?
#
loop_
_entity_poly.entity_id
_entity_poly.type
_entity_poly.pdbx_seq_one_letter_code
_entity_poly.pdbx_strand_id
1 'polypeptide(L)'
;MKKGMIVYVTEGKEEVPSQESLDLGGASRVLGVSEVCVATSEDELAYGWWHLITRGMHQVSCVAAVYDSSRDAFEPHGAPMRLWG
;
A
#
# COMPACT_ATOMS: atom_id res chain seq x y z
N MET A 1 -0.26 -0.70 -19.01
CA MET A 1 0.37 -1.68 -18.10
C MET A 1 -0.15 -1.41 -16.69
N LYS A 2 -0.79 -2.39 -16.03
CA LYS A 2 -1.40 -2.19 -14.70
C LYS A 2 -0.34 -2.31 -13.61
N LYS A 3 -0.31 -1.36 -12.67
CA LYS A 3 0.66 -1.31 -11.56
C LYS A 3 -0.07 -1.35 -10.23
N GLY A 4 0.41 -2.13 -9.28
CA GLY A 4 -0.05 -2.15 -7.89
C GLY A 4 1.01 -1.56 -6.95
N MET A 5 0.57 -0.92 -5.88
CA MET A 5 1.41 -0.48 -4.78
C MET A 5 0.93 -1.10 -3.47
N ILE A 6 1.87 -1.51 -2.62
CA ILE A 6 1.60 -1.85 -1.23
C ILE A 6 2.29 -0.80 -0.35
N VAL A 7 1.54 -0.19 0.55
CA VAL A 7 2.06 0.70 1.59
C VAL A 7 2.23 -0.14 2.84
N TYR A 8 3.48 -0.46 3.19
CA TYR A 8 3.81 -1.21 4.39
C TYR A 8 4.05 -0.26 5.56
N VAL A 9 3.08 -0.19 6.47
CA VAL A 9 3.13 0.68 7.63
C VAL A 9 4.10 0.09 8.64
N THR A 10 5.16 0.82 8.99
CA THR A 10 6.16 0.38 9.97
C THR A 10 5.90 0.95 11.36
N GLU A 11 5.27 2.12 11.45
CA GLU A 11 4.93 2.83 12.70
C GLU A 11 3.52 3.40 12.61
N GLY A 12 2.82 3.53 13.75
CA GLY A 12 1.43 4.00 13.79
C GLY A 12 0.39 2.93 13.40
N LYS A 13 0.78 1.65 13.34
CA LYS A 13 -0.04 0.51 12.88
C LYS A 13 -1.40 0.40 13.59
N GLU A 14 -1.42 0.60 14.90
CA GLU A 14 -2.63 0.47 15.75
C GLU A 14 -3.67 1.56 15.48
N GLU A 15 -3.26 2.65 14.83
CA GLU A 15 -4.09 3.81 14.56
C GLU A 15 -4.59 3.82 13.10
N VAL A 16 -4.11 2.87 12.28
CA VAL A 16 -4.51 2.74 10.88
C VAL A 16 -6.01 2.36 10.82
N PRO A 17 -6.84 3.17 10.15
CA PRO A 17 -8.25 2.86 9.93
C PRO A 17 -8.41 1.55 9.16
N SER A 18 -9.56 0.89 9.29
CA SER A 18 -9.83 -0.33 8.52
C SER A 18 -9.69 -0.05 7.01
N GLN A 19 -9.22 -1.04 6.23
CA GLN A 19 -8.99 -0.84 4.79
C GLN A 19 -10.22 -0.33 4.02
N GLU A 20 -11.43 -0.66 4.47
CA GLU A 20 -12.69 -0.19 3.87
C GLU A 20 -12.96 1.30 4.10
N SER A 21 -12.39 1.86 5.17
CA SER A 21 -12.55 3.27 5.55
C SER A 21 -11.49 4.19 4.93
N LEU A 22 -10.41 3.61 4.38
CA LEU A 22 -9.35 4.35 3.70
C LEU A 22 -9.79 4.73 2.28
N ASP A 23 -9.60 6.00 1.89
CA ASP A 23 -9.73 6.42 0.49
C ASP A 23 -8.51 5.99 -0.34
N LEU A 24 -8.49 4.69 -0.67
CA LEU A 24 -7.46 4.09 -1.53
C LEU A 24 -7.61 4.52 -3.00
N GLY A 25 -8.79 5.05 -3.38
CA GLY A 25 -9.05 5.55 -4.73
C GLY A 25 -8.29 6.84 -5.01
N GLY A 26 -8.33 7.80 -4.07
CA GLY A 26 -7.52 9.01 -4.10
C GLY A 26 -6.02 8.71 -4.13
N ALA A 27 -5.56 7.80 -3.26
CA ALA A 27 -4.16 7.38 -3.19
C ALA A 27 -3.65 6.77 -4.50
N SER A 28 -4.45 5.89 -5.13
CA SER A 28 -4.12 5.27 -6.41
C SER A 28 -3.86 6.30 -7.51
N ARG A 29 -4.68 7.36 -7.56
CA ARG A 29 -4.55 8.43 -8.56
C ARG A 29 -3.29 9.28 -8.34
N VAL A 30 -2.99 9.65 -7.10
CA VAL A 30 -1.79 10.44 -6.76
C VAL A 30 -0.52 9.66 -7.08
N LEU A 31 -0.51 8.36 -6.78
CA LEU A 31 0.65 7.48 -7.02
C LEU A 31 0.76 6.99 -8.47
N GLY A 32 -0.24 7.26 -9.32
CA GLY A 32 -0.27 6.80 -10.70
C GLY A 32 -0.31 5.27 -10.83
N VAL A 33 -0.91 4.59 -9.86
CA VAL A 33 -1.08 3.14 -9.83
C VAL A 33 -2.54 2.77 -10.03
N SER A 34 -2.78 1.53 -10.41
CA SER A 34 -4.13 0.99 -10.64
C SER A 34 -4.82 0.58 -9.34
N GLU A 35 -4.04 0.16 -8.34
CA GLU A 35 -4.56 -0.30 -7.05
C GLU A 35 -3.51 -0.11 -5.95
N VAL A 36 -3.98 0.20 -4.75
CA VAL A 36 -3.16 0.37 -3.55
C VAL A 36 -3.68 -0.59 -2.47
N CYS A 37 -2.77 -1.30 -1.81
CA CYS A 37 -3.06 -2.05 -0.58
C CYS A 37 -2.27 -1.44 0.58
N VAL A 38 -2.82 -1.51 1.79
CA VAL A 38 -2.10 -1.13 3.03
C VAL A 38 -1.83 -2.38 3.83
N ALA A 39 -0.60 -2.56 4.31
CA ALA A 39 -0.23 -3.69 5.14
C ALA A 39 0.44 -3.19 6.43
N THR A 40 0.04 -3.73 7.57
CA THR A 40 0.60 -3.45 8.90
C THR A 40 1.45 -4.63 9.42
N SER A 41 1.36 -5.78 8.75
CA SER A 41 2.12 -6.99 9.03
C SER A 41 2.69 -7.62 7.76
N GLU A 42 3.66 -8.52 7.91
CA GLU A 42 4.23 -9.27 6.78
C GLU A 42 3.20 -10.22 6.15
N ASP A 43 2.27 -10.76 6.94
CA ASP A 43 1.18 -11.60 6.43
C ASP A 43 0.22 -10.80 5.54
N GLU A 44 -0.13 -9.58 5.95
CA GLU A 44 -0.94 -8.65 5.13
C GLU A 44 -0.18 -8.21 3.88
N LEU A 45 1.13 -8.02 3.96
CA LEU A 45 1.98 -7.71 2.82
C LEU A 45 1.96 -8.87 1.81
N ALA A 46 2.14 -10.11 2.28
CA ALA A 46 2.10 -11.30 1.45
C ALA A 46 0.72 -11.49 0.81
N TYR A 47 -0.36 -11.31 1.59
CA TYR A 47 -1.72 -11.34 1.08
C TYR A 47 -1.98 -10.27 0.03
N GLY A 48 -1.60 -9.02 0.30
CA GLY A 48 -1.75 -7.89 -0.63
C GLY A 48 -1.00 -8.12 -1.93
N TRP A 49 0.22 -8.66 -1.86
CA TRP A 49 1.01 -9.03 -3.05
C TRP A 49 0.31 -10.09 -3.90
N TRP A 50 -0.16 -11.18 -3.28
CA TRP A 50 -0.91 -12.22 -3.96
C TRP A 50 -2.23 -11.68 -4.56
N HIS A 51 -2.97 -10.87 -3.80
CA HIS A 51 -4.22 -10.26 -4.25
C HIS A 51 -4.00 -9.37 -5.49
N LEU A 52 -2.98 -8.50 -5.48
CA LEU A 52 -2.66 -7.64 -6.61
C LEU A 52 -2.28 -8.44 -7.87
N ILE A 53 -1.49 -9.50 -7.72
CA ILE A 53 -1.12 -10.37 -8.86
C ILE A 53 -2.35 -11.06 -9.44
N THR A 54 -3.20 -11.65 -8.59
CA THR A 54 -4.41 -12.35 -9.04
C THR A 54 -5.46 -11.40 -9.65
N ARG A 55 -5.43 -10.11 -9.30
CA ARG A 55 -6.20 -9.03 -9.96
C ARG A 55 -5.62 -8.56 -11.30
N GLY A 56 -4.49 -9.11 -11.74
CA GLY A 56 -3.87 -8.84 -13.05
C GLY A 56 -2.93 -7.64 -13.07
N MET A 57 -2.32 -7.30 -11.93
CA MET A 57 -1.23 -6.32 -11.91
C MET A 57 0.02 -6.90 -12.57
N HIS A 58 0.63 -6.11 -13.45
CA HIS A 58 1.83 -6.51 -14.19
C HIS A 58 3.11 -6.14 -13.45
N GLN A 59 3.02 -5.17 -12.54
CA GLN A 59 4.11 -4.76 -11.67
C GLN A 59 3.52 -4.49 -10.28
N VAL A 60 4.17 -5.00 -9.24
CA VAL A 60 3.81 -4.72 -7.83
C VAL A 60 5.04 -4.15 -7.14
N SER A 61 4.86 -3.00 -6.50
CA SER A 61 5.91 -2.36 -5.68
C SER A 61 5.41 -2.22 -4.24
N CYS A 62 6.34 -2.17 -3.30
CA CYS A 62 6.08 -1.96 -1.88
C CYS A 62 6.92 -0.79 -1.39
N VAL A 63 6.35 0.09 -0.58
CA VAL A 63 7.07 1.19 0.07
C VAL A 63 6.77 1.15 1.56
N ALA A 64 7.79 1.39 2.38
CA ALA A 64 7.59 1.54 3.80
C ALA A 64 6.97 2.92 4.09
N ALA A 65 6.09 3.00 5.07
CA ALA A 65 5.47 4.25 5.47
C ALA A 65 5.25 4.31 6.98
N VAL A 66 5.16 5.52 7.51
CA VAL A 66 4.64 5.80 8.85
C VAL A 66 3.22 6.32 8.68
N TYR A 67 2.32 5.90 9.56
CA TYR A 67 0.98 6.45 9.62
C TYR A 67 0.92 7.57 10.68
N ASP A 68 0.59 8.79 10.24
CA ASP A 68 0.35 9.94 11.10
C ASP A 68 -1.15 10.14 11.28
N SER A 69 -1.67 9.72 12.44
CA SER A 69 -3.09 9.83 12.79
C SER A 69 -3.57 11.26 12.99
N SER A 70 -2.66 12.19 13.33
CA SER A 70 -3.02 13.60 13.50
C SER A 70 -3.36 14.29 12.17
N ARG A 71 -2.80 13.75 11.08
CA ARG A 71 -2.98 14.24 9.71
C ARG A 71 -3.77 13.29 8.83
N ASP A 72 -4.17 12.14 9.35
CA ASP A 72 -4.84 11.05 8.62
C ASP A 72 -4.07 10.71 7.33
N ALA A 73 -2.75 10.56 7.46
CA ALA A 73 -1.84 10.51 6.32
C ALA A 73 -0.78 9.41 6.44
N PHE A 74 -0.48 8.77 5.30
CA PHE A 74 0.67 7.89 5.16
C PHE A 74 1.87 8.69 4.67
N GLU A 75 2.94 8.71 5.46
CA GLU A 75 4.22 9.32 5.09
C GLU A 75 5.19 8.23 4.64
N PRO A 76 5.39 8.05 3.31
CA PRO A 76 6.31 7.05 2.81
C PRO A 76 7.75 7.42 3.17
N HIS A 77 8.55 6.43 3.54
CA HIS A 77 9.97 6.57 3.77
C HIS A 77 10.76 5.56 2.93
N GLY A 78 11.87 6.03 2.37
CA GLY A 78 12.67 5.25 1.42
C GLY A 78 12.07 5.20 0.00
N ALA A 79 12.70 4.39 -0.84
CA ALA A 79 12.27 4.20 -2.23
C ALA A 79 11.37 2.96 -2.35
N PRO A 80 10.33 2.99 -3.21
CA PRO A 80 9.53 1.81 -3.50
C PRO A 80 10.39 0.66 -4.01
N MET A 81 10.31 -0.48 -3.34
CA MET A 81 10.95 -1.74 -3.73
C MET A 81 10.02 -2.51 -4.67
N ARG A 82 10.56 -3.04 -5.76
CA ARG A 82 9.76 -3.88 -6.66
C ARG A 82 9.68 -5.31 -6.13
N LEU A 83 8.46 -5.81 -5.96
CA LEU A 83 8.18 -7.19 -5.53
C LEU A 83 7.87 -8.12 -6.72
N TRP A 84 7.35 -7.56 -7.81
CA TRP A 84 6.96 -8.30 -9.01
C TRP A 84 7.03 -7.41 -10.26
N GLY A 85 7.43 -8.00 -11.40
CA GLY A 85 7.38 -7.38 -12.74
C GLY A 85 8.70 -6.87 -13.31
#